data_AF-G2LK84-F1
#
_entry.id   AF-G2LK84-F1
#
_cell.length_a   1.000
_cell.length_b   1.000
_cell.length_c   1.000
_cell.angle_alpha   90.00
_cell.angle_beta   90.00
_cell.angle_gamma   90.00
#
_symmetry.space_group_name_H-M   'P 1'
#
loop_
_entity.id
_entity.type
_entity.pdbx_description
1 polymer ?
#
loop_
_entity_poly.entity_id
_entity_poly.type
_entity_poly.pdbx_seq_one_letter_code
_entity_poly.pdbx_strand_id
1 'polypeptide(L)'
;MATSGNLADLDLLTLTQILCRAGRLAALELVQDEQRGWIYFENGRVVHATLNTLAGEPALLALLRWQAGQFRIMPGFYAPDQTLELSWPELTALVLNLPSGKWNVP
;
A
#
# COMPACT_ATOMS: atom_id res chain seq x y z
N MET A 1 -19.01 2.82 4.89
CA MET A 1 -18.83 3.80 3.80
C MET A 1 -17.40 3.70 3.31
N ALA A 2 -17.16 3.66 2.00
CA ALA A 2 -15.82 3.67 1.44
C ALA A 2 -15.33 5.12 1.29
N THR A 3 -14.09 5.39 1.65
CA THR A 3 -13.50 6.73 1.55
C THR A 3 -12.60 6.76 0.31
N SER A 4 -12.81 7.70 -0.60
CA SER A 4 -12.00 7.83 -1.82
C SER A 4 -11.30 9.19 -1.87
N GLY A 5 -10.15 9.27 -2.54
CA GLY A 5 -9.36 10.49 -2.67
C GLY A 5 -8.26 10.36 -3.73
N ASN A 6 -7.34 11.32 -3.75
CA ASN A 6 -6.21 11.34 -4.67
C ASN A 6 -4.87 11.25 -3.92
N LEU A 7 -3.95 10.42 -4.40
CA LEU A 7 -2.60 10.27 -3.86
C LEU A 7 -1.77 11.56 -3.94
N ALA A 8 -2.13 12.48 -4.85
CA ALA A 8 -1.50 13.80 -4.94
C ALA A 8 -1.82 14.72 -3.75
N ASP A 9 -2.90 14.44 -3.00
CA ASP A 9 -3.29 15.20 -1.81
C ASP A 9 -2.76 14.55 -0.53
N LEU A 10 -2.69 13.22 -0.52
CA LEU A 10 -2.23 12.43 0.62
C LEU A 10 -1.39 11.24 0.16
N ASP A 11 -0.13 11.22 0.57
CA ASP A 11 0.80 10.14 0.24
C ASP A 11 0.29 8.77 0.71
N LEU A 12 0.53 7.77 -0.12
CA LEU A 12 0.16 6.38 0.17
C LEU A 12 0.78 5.88 1.49
N LEU A 13 1.99 6.33 1.79
CA LEU A 13 2.70 5.99 3.02
C LEU A 13 1.95 6.51 4.26
N THR A 14 1.38 7.71 4.19
CA THR A 14 0.57 8.31 5.25
C THR A 14 -0.75 7.56 5.43
N LEU A 15 -1.43 7.21 4.33
CA LEU A 15 -2.64 6.37 4.36
C LEU A 15 -2.39 5.03 5.03
N THR A 16 -1.31 4.37 4.64
CA THR A 16 -0.87 3.08 5.19
C THR A 16 -0.61 3.20 6.69
N GLN A 17 0.03 4.27 7.15
CA GLN A 17 0.23 4.54 8.58
C GLN A 17 -1.09 4.66 9.33
N ILE A 18 -2.04 5.43 8.79
CA ILE A 18 -3.36 5.64 9.42
C ILE A 18 -4.10 4.32 9.54
N LEU A 19 -4.12 3.51 8.49
CA LEU A 19 -4.79 2.20 8.48
C LEU A 19 -4.12 1.21 9.43
N CYS A 20 -2.78 1.14 9.45
CA CYS A 20 -2.06 0.32 10.42
C CYS A 20 -2.35 0.74 11.86
N ARG A 21 -2.40 2.06 12.15
CA ARG A 21 -2.75 2.57 13.50
C ARG A 21 -4.20 2.31 13.87
N ALA A 22 -5.12 2.34 12.90
CA ALA A 22 -6.52 2.03 13.15
C ALA A 22 -6.70 0.57 13.60
N GLY A 23 -5.83 -0.34 13.16
CA GLY A 23 -5.82 -1.74 13.55
C GLY A 23 -7.02 -2.54 13.01
N ARG A 24 -7.80 -1.96 12.10
CA ARG A 24 -9.03 -2.55 11.57
C ARG A 24 -8.76 -3.24 10.25
N LEU A 25 -9.58 -4.25 9.97
CA LEU A 25 -9.63 -4.90 8.67
C LEU A 25 -10.04 -3.88 7.59
N ALA A 26 -9.19 -3.70 6.58
CA ALA A 26 -9.45 -2.80 5.47
C ALA A 26 -8.65 -3.20 4.23
N ALA A 27 -9.18 -2.89 3.06
CA ALA A 27 -8.45 -2.90 1.80
C ALA A 27 -8.33 -1.47 1.25
N LEU A 28 -7.24 -1.19 0.57
CA LEU A 28 -6.98 0.05 -0.13
C LEU A 28 -6.81 -0.25 -1.61
N GLU A 29 -7.81 0.12 -2.40
CA GLU A 29 -7.75 0.07 -3.86
C GLU A 29 -7.00 1.31 -4.37
N LEU A 30 -6.07 1.10 -5.29
CA LEU A 30 -5.27 2.14 -5.93
C LEU A 30 -5.41 2.01 -7.43
N VAL A 31 -5.68 3.12 -8.11
CA VAL A 31 -5.81 3.19 -9.56
C VAL A 31 -4.98 4.35 -10.09
N GLN A 32 -4.02 4.05 -10.95
CA GLN A 32 -3.22 5.04 -11.67
C GLN A 32 -3.23 4.65 -13.15
N ASP A 33 -3.84 5.49 -13.99
CA ASP A 33 -4.05 5.23 -15.42
C ASP A 33 -4.67 3.84 -15.66
N GLU A 34 -3.96 2.94 -16.37
CA GLU A 34 -4.39 1.57 -16.66
C GLU A 34 -3.94 0.54 -15.60
N GLN A 35 -3.20 0.98 -14.58
CA GLN A 35 -2.73 0.12 -13.51
C GLN A 35 -3.70 0.14 -12.32
N ARG A 36 -3.98 -1.04 -11.77
CA ARG A 36 -4.75 -1.21 -10.55
C ARG A 36 -4.00 -2.08 -9.56
N GLY A 37 -3.97 -1.62 -8.32
CA GLY A 37 -3.44 -2.41 -7.22
C GLY A 37 -4.24 -2.29 -5.95
N TRP A 38 -3.90 -3.14 -5.00
CA TRP A 38 -4.59 -3.31 -3.75
C TRP A 38 -3.60 -3.50 -2.63
N ILE A 39 -3.87 -2.92 -1.47
CA ILE A 39 -3.15 -3.20 -0.22
C ILE A 39 -4.17 -3.63 0.82
N TYR A 40 -3.92 -4.75 1.46
CA TYR A 40 -4.81 -5.33 2.46
C TYR A 40 -4.19 -5.22 3.85
N PHE A 41 -5.02 -4.80 4.80
CA PHE A 41 -4.65 -4.49 6.16
C PHE A 41 -5.47 -5.35 7.13
N GLU A 42 -4.79 -5.96 8.09
CA GLU A 42 -5.40 -6.75 9.14
C GLU A 42 -4.59 -6.61 10.43
N ASN A 43 -5.26 -6.43 11.57
CA ASN A 43 -4.63 -6.29 12.89
C ASN A 43 -3.49 -5.25 12.96
N GLY A 44 -3.61 -4.17 12.17
CA GLY A 44 -2.62 -3.10 12.11
C GLY A 44 -1.35 -3.44 11.32
N ARG A 45 -1.39 -4.49 10.50
CA ARG A 45 -0.32 -4.94 9.61
C ARG A 45 -0.80 -5.00 8.17
N VAL A 46 0.14 -4.87 7.24
CA VAL A 46 -0.09 -5.15 5.83
C VAL A 46 0.09 -6.64 5.61
N VAL A 47 -1.00 -7.33 5.27
CA VAL A 47 -1.03 -8.79 5.10
C VAL A 47 -0.88 -9.22 3.64
N HIS A 48 -1.21 -8.33 2.71
CA HIS A 48 -1.09 -8.61 1.28
C HIS A 48 -1.09 -7.33 0.45
N ALA A 49 -0.50 -7.41 -0.73
CA ALA A 49 -0.59 -6.37 -1.73
C ALA A 49 -0.59 -6.99 -3.13
N THR A 50 -1.25 -6.36 -4.08
CA THR A 50 -1.28 -6.78 -5.49
C THR A 50 -1.18 -5.58 -6.40
N LEU A 51 -0.52 -5.73 -7.55
CA LEU A 51 -0.43 -4.70 -8.59
C LEU A 51 -0.30 -5.39 -9.95
N ASN A 52 -1.33 -5.30 -10.80
CA ASN A 52 -1.41 -6.04 -12.05
C ASN A 52 -1.05 -7.54 -11.88
N THR A 53 0.16 -7.94 -12.25
CA THR A 53 0.67 -9.31 -12.19
C THR A 53 1.62 -9.56 -11.00
N LEU A 54 1.90 -8.53 -10.21
CA LEU A 54 2.72 -8.61 -9.00
C LEU A 54 1.84 -8.86 -7.77
N ALA A 55 2.37 -9.63 -6.82
CA ALA A 55 1.76 -9.87 -5.53
C ALA A 55 2.81 -9.85 -4.40
N GLY A 56 2.37 -9.53 -3.19
CA GLY A 56 3.21 -9.44 -1.99
C GLY A 56 4.14 -8.24 -1.96
N GLU A 57 5.33 -8.41 -1.40
CA GLU A 57 6.31 -7.34 -1.20
C GLU A 57 6.64 -6.54 -2.47
N PRO A 58 6.89 -7.15 -3.65
CA PRO A 58 7.19 -6.37 -4.86
C PRO A 58 6.00 -5.51 -5.31
N ALA A 59 4.77 -5.97 -5.11
CA ALA A 59 3.57 -5.18 -5.39
C ALA A 59 3.43 -4.01 -4.43
N LEU A 60 3.64 -4.25 -3.12
CA LEU A 60 3.62 -3.21 -2.09
C LEU A 60 4.65 -2.11 -2.38
N LEU A 61 5.89 -2.49 -2.65
CA LEU A 61 6.97 -1.56 -2.97
C LEU A 61 6.68 -0.75 -4.24
N ALA A 62 6.13 -1.39 -5.28
CA ALA A 62 5.75 -0.69 -6.50
C ALA A 62 4.62 0.32 -6.26
N LEU A 63 3.61 -0.05 -5.49
CA LEU A 63 2.50 0.83 -5.11
C LEU A 63 2.99 2.02 -4.25
N LEU A 64 3.86 1.79 -3.27
CA LEU A 64 4.43 2.85 -2.43
C LEU A 64 5.22 3.90 -3.21
N ARG A 65 5.63 3.61 -4.46
CA ARG A 65 6.30 4.57 -5.36
C ARG A 65 5.32 5.46 -6.13
N TRP A 66 4.02 5.18 -6.09
CA TRP A 66 3.03 5.99 -6.78
C TRP A 66 2.86 7.34 -6.09
N GLN A 67 3.13 8.42 -6.84
CA GLN A 67 2.97 9.80 -6.38
C GLN A 67 1.61 10.41 -6.79
N ALA A 68 0.89 9.76 -7.68
CA ALA A 68 -0.40 10.22 -8.19
C ALA A 68 -1.30 9.03 -8.50
N GLY A 69 -2.61 9.24 -8.43
CA GLY A 69 -3.60 8.20 -8.66
C GLY A 69 -4.81 8.36 -7.74
N GLN A 70 -5.86 7.63 -8.03
CA GLN A 70 -7.04 7.56 -7.17
C GLN A 70 -6.83 6.46 -6.13
N PHE A 71 -7.20 6.71 -4.89
CA PHE A 71 -7.25 5.70 -3.85
C PHE A 71 -8.66 5.54 -3.31
N ARG A 72 -8.99 4.34 -2.84
CA ARG A 72 -10.26 4.03 -2.18
C ARG A 72 -10.05 3.06 -1.02
N ILE A 73 -10.43 3.49 0.17
CA ILE A 73 -10.42 2.70 1.40
C ILE A 73 -11.73 1.94 1.51
N MET A 74 -11.63 0.62 1.62
CA MET A 74 -12.72 -0.33 1.74
C MET A 74 -12.61 -1.06 3.10
N PRO A 75 -13.29 -0.57 4.15
CA PRO A 75 -13.26 -1.23 5.45
C PRO A 75 -13.98 -2.59 5.40
N GLY A 76 -13.48 -3.57 6.15
CA GLY A 76 -14.09 -4.90 6.28
C GLY A 76 -13.74 -5.90 5.17
N PHE A 77 -12.73 -5.59 4.33
CA PHE A 77 -12.29 -6.48 3.25
C PHE A 77 -11.07 -7.30 3.66
N TYR A 78 -11.21 -8.62 3.54
CA TYR A 78 -10.13 -9.58 3.77
C TYR A 78 -9.19 -9.66 2.57
N ALA A 79 -7.93 -9.97 2.86
CA ALA A 79 -6.97 -10.30 1.82
C ALA A 79 -7.34 -11.64 1.16
N PRO A 80 -7.26 -11.75 -0.18
CA PRO A 80 -7.44 -13.03 -0.86
C PRO A 80 -6.35 -14.05 -0.49
N ASP A 81 -5.15 -13.55 -0.18
CA ASP A 81 -3.98 -14.33 0.18
C ASP A 81 -3.20 -13.62 1.30
N GLN A 82 -2.37 -14.35 2.05
CA GLN A 82 -1.47 -13.79 3.06
C GLN A 82 -0.02 -14.01 2.61
N THR A 83 0.53 -13.01 1.93
CA THR A 83 1.91 -13.07 1.41
C THR A 83 2.88 -12.17 2.18
N LEU A 84 2.34 -11.33 3.07
CA LEU A 84 3.08 -10.36 3.86
C LEU A 84 2.58 -10.41 5.30
N GLU A 85 3.40 -9.94 6.23
CA GLU A 85 2.98 -9.68 7.60
C GLU A 85 3.77 -8.49 8.15
N LEU A 86 3.66 -7.35 7.47
CA LEU A 86 4.51 -6.18 7.75
C LEU A 86 3.80 -5.19 8.66
N SER A 87 4.40 -4.91 9.81
CA SER A 87 3.98 -3.83 10.69
C SER A 87 4.45 -2.47 10.15
N TRP A 88 3.80 -1.37 10.57
CA TRP A 88 4.26 -0.02 10.23
C TRP A 88 5.79 0.22 10.41
N PRO A 89 6.42 -0.12 11.55
CA PRO A 89 7.87 0.06 11.71
C PRO A 89 8.70 -0.75 10.70
N GLU A 90 8.28 -1.97 10.37
CA GLU A 90 8.97 -2.84 9.40
C GLU A 90 8.85 -2.29 7.99
N LEU A 91 7.67 -1.78 7.62
CA LEU A 91 7.44 -1.13 6.33
C LEU A 91 8.32 0.13 6.20
N THR A 92 8.39 0.96 7.24
CA THR A 92 9.29 2.13 7.21
C THR A 92 10.75 1.73 7.14
N ALA A 93 11.17 0.68 7.85
CA ALA A 93 12.53 0.15 7.76
C ALA A 93 12.83 -0.37 6.35
N LEU A 94 11.88 -1.04 5.69
CA LEU A 94 12.02 -1.53 4.32
C LEU A 94 12.21 -0.37 3.33
N VAL A 95 11.41 0.69 3.45
CA VAL A 95 11.53 1.89 2.61
C VAL A 95 12.85 2.63 2.86
N LEU A 96 13.31 2.71 4.11
CA LEU A 96 14.56 3.38 4.48
C LEU A 96 15.82 2.55 4.16
N ASN A 97 15.73 1.23 4.19
CA ASN A 97 16.83 0.31 3.88
C ASN A 97 16.99 0.08 2.36
N LEU A 98 16.19 0.77 1.53
CA LEU A 98 16.47 0.84 0.11
C LEU A 98 17.80 1.58 -0.09
N PRO A 99 18.78 0.97 -0.77
CA PRO A 99 20.07 1.60 -0.97
C PRO A 99 19.87 2.91 -1.72
N SER A 100 20.26 4.02 -1.11
CA SER A 100 20.18 5.40 -1.59
C SER A 100 20.98 5.67 -2.89
N GLY A 101 21.34 4.64 -3.65
CA GLY A 101 22.30 4.68 -4.75
C GLY A 101 21.79 4.31 -6.14
N LYS A 102 20.49 4.04 -6.34
CA LYS A 102 19.92 3.79 -7.69
C LYS A 102 18.54 4.44 -7.92
N TRP A 103 18.36 5.68 -7.47
CA TRP A 103 17.37 6.56 -8.10
C TRP A 103 18.06 7.43 -9.15
N ASN A 104 18.53 6.77 -10.22
CA ASN A 104 18.84 7.44 -11.48
C ASN A 104 18.47 6.49 -12.61
N VAL A 105 17.30 6.74 -13.20
CA VAL A 105 16.98 6.32 -14.56
C VAL A 105 16.38 7.54 -15.27
N PRO A 106 16.71 7.70 -16.55
CA PRO A 106 17.14 8.96 -17.20
C PRO A 106 16.07 10.03 -17.39
#